data_AF-A0A2M8CG74-F1
#
_entry.id   AF-A0A2M8CG74-F1
#
_cell.length_a   1.000
_cell.length_b   1.000
_cell.length_c   1.000
_cell.angle_alpha   90.00
_cell.angle_beta   90.00
_cell.angle_gamma   90.00
#
_symmetry.space_group_name_H-M   'P 1'
#
loop_
_entity.id
_entity.type
_entity.pdbx_description
1 polymer ?
#
loop_
_entity_poly.entity_id
_entity_poly.type
_entity_poly.pdbx_seq_one_letter_code
_entity_poly.pdbx_strand_id
1 'polypeptide(L)'
;MSQYDYIKDIAKFGLENDQEGLLTVLNDLIEYSKKSKKINFAIQLQSILKEAIHQKQSKSLTKVGSDSYYNRIEEREVGELILEKLTSDYSFENIVVEKTVKKQLDYFLMEHQSAELLRKFDLPISNKVLLHGESGCGKTLASYVIAGELKKMMVVVNLGAI
;
A
#
# COMPACT_ATOMS: atom_id res chain seq x y z
N MET A 1 24.93 6.88 -0.02
CA MET A 1 24.39 8.04 0.72
C MET A 1 23.86 7.55 2.06
N SER A 2 24.18 8.29 3.11
CA SER A 2 23.66 8.09 4.46
C SER A 2 22.32 8.83 4.61
N GLN A 3 21.48 8.42 5.57
CA GLN A 3 20.26 9.15 5.93
C GLN A 3 20.53 10.64 6.22
N TYR A 4 21.70 10.96 6.78
CA TYR A 4 22.13 12.33 7.07
C TYR A 4 22.38 13.17 5.82
N ASP A 5 22.72 12.56 4.68
CA ASP A 5 22.97 13.29 3.44
C ASP A 5 21.65 13.81 2.86
N TYR A 6 20.63 12.95 2.80
CA TYR A 6 19.28 13.33 2.38
C TYR A 6 18.69 14.46 3.25
N ILE A 7 18.91 14.43 4.57
CA ILE A 7 18.42 15.49 5.47
C ILE A 7 19.10 16.84 5.16
N LYS A 8 20.40 16.83 4.87
CA LYS A 8 21.13 18.05 4.48
C LYS A 8 20.62 18.60 3.15
N ASP A 9 20.40 17.73 2.17
CA ASP A 9 19.91 18.13 0.86
C ASP A 9 18.47 18.67 0.95
N ILE A 10 17.59 18.06 1.74
CA ILE A 10 16.24 18.56 2.04
C ILE A 10 16.31 19.97 2.65
N ALA A 11 17.18 20.19 3.63
CA ALA A 11 17.34 21.50 4.25
C ALA A 11 17.86 22.54 3.26
N LYS A 12 18.80 22.15 2.38
CA LYS A 12 19.35 23.02 1.34
C LYS A 12 18.28 23.42 0.32
N PHE A 13 17.62 22.46 -0.31
CA PHE A 13 16.58 22.73 -1.32
C PHE A 13 15.37 23.46 -0.71
N GLY A 14 15.03 23.17 0.55
CA GLY A 14 13.99 23.90 1.28
C GLY A 14 14.32 25.38 1.49
N LEU A 15 15.58 25.72 1.77
CA LEU A 15 16.03 27.11 1.93
C LEU A 15 16.21 27.84 0.59
N GLU A 16 16.60 27.12 -0.46
CA GLU A 16 16.73 27.64 -1.84
C GLU A 16 15.37 27.81 -2.53
N ASN A 17 14.28 27.37 -1.89
CA ASN A 17 12.91 27.37 -2.41
C ASN A 17 12.75 26.61 -3.74
N ASP A 18 13.67 25.67 -4.01
CA ASP A 18 13.63 24.78 -5.16
C ASP A 18 12.72 23.59 -4.86
N GLN A 19 11.48 23.67 -5.33
CA GLN A 19 10.47 22.65 -5.09
C GLN A 19 10.73 21.35 -5.87
N GLU A 20 11.36 21.42 -7.04
CA GLU A 20 11.59 20.24 -7.86
C GLU A 20 12.75 19.41 -7.31
N GLY A 21 13.84 20.09 -6.93
CA GLY A 21 14.97 19.46 -6.22
C GLY A 21 14.52 18.83 -4.90
N LEU A 22 13.71 19.55 -4.11
CA LEU A 22 13.19 19.06 -2.85
C LEU A 22 12.32 17.79 -3.01
N LEU A 23 11.42 17.75 -4.00
CA LEU A 23 10.58 16.59 -4.26
C LEU A 23 11.39 15.37 -4.69
N THR A 24 12.43 15.58 -5.50
CA THR A 24 13.32 14.50 -5.95
C THR A 24 14.05 13.86 -4.77
N VAL A 25 14.67 14.68 -3.92
CA VAL A 25 15.39 14.20 -2.73
C VAL A 25 14.46 13.51 -1.72
N LEU A 26 13.23 14.02 -1.54
CA LEU A 26 12.24 13.38 -0.67
C LEU A 26 11.82 12.00 -1.20
N ASN A 27 11.62 11.86 -2.52
CA ASN A 27 11.33 10.56 -3.12
C ASN A 27 12.49 9.59 -2.98
N ASP A 28 13.73 10.05 -3.19
CA ASP A 28 14.93 9.23 -2.98
C ASP A 28 15.06 8.79 -1.52
N LEU A 29 14.72 9.65 -0.56
CA LEU A 29 14.69 9.32 0.87
C LEU A 29 13.61 8.27 1.20
N ILE A 30 12.43 8.37 0.59
CA ILE A 30 11.36 7.37 0.73
C ILE A 30 11.87 6.01 0.21
N GLU A 31 12.49 5.98 -0.97
CA GLU A 31 13.00 4.74 -1.57
C GLU A 31 14.14 4.13 -0.74
N TYR A 32 15.07 4.97 -0.25
CA TYR A 32 16.10 4.57 0.70
C TYR A 32 15.51 4.00 2.00
N SER A 33 14.42 4.61 2.50
CA SER A 33 13.73 4.16 3.71
C SER A 33 13.02 2.82 3.52
N LYS A 34 12.45 2.57 2.33
CA LYS A 34 11.91 1.25 1.94
C LYS A 34 13.02 0.20 1.90
N LYS A 35 14.15 0.51 1.26
CA LYS A 35 15.32 -0.38 1.18
C LYS A 35 15.96 -0.67 2.54
N SER A 36 15.98 0.29 3.46
CA SER A 36 16.57 0.16 4.80
C SER A 36 15.65 -0.48 5.85
N LYS A 37 14.57 -1.15 5.43
CA LYS A 37 13.56 -1.81 6.28
C LYS A 37 12.78 -0.86 7.23
N LYS A 38 12.86 0.45 7.04
CA LYS A 38 12.05 1.46 7.76
C LYS A 38 10.74 1.74 7.01
N ILE A 39 9.98 0.68 6.74
CA ILE A 39 8.82 0.71 5.83
C ILE A 39 7.73 1.66 6.33
N ASN A 40 7.39 1.60 7.63
CA ASN A 40 6.35 2.46 8.21
C ASN A 40 6.67 3.95 8.06
N PHE A 41 7.94 4.33 8.25
CA PHE A 41 8.39 5.71 8.08
C PHE A 41 8.28 6.15 6.62
N ALA A 42 8.69 5.29 5.68
CA ALA A 42 8.56 5.57 4.26
C ALA A 42 7.10 5.79 3.84
N ILE A 43 6.18 4.97 4.36
CA ILE A 43 4.73 5.10 4.10
C ILE A 43 4.19 6.42 4.66
N GLN A 44 4.53 6.77 5.90
CA GLN A 44 4.11 8.04 6.52
C GLN A 44 4.59 9.25 5.72
N LEU A 45 5.88 9.26 5.35
CA LEU A 45 6.47 10.34 4.57
C LEU A 45 5.84 10.43 3.17
N GLN A 46 5.54 9.29 2.55
CA GLN A 46 4.86 9.22 1.26
C GLN A 46 3.42 9.78 1.33
N SER A 47 2.69 9.55 2.43
CA SER A 47 1.35 10.12 2.66
C SER A 47 1.42 11.65 2.69
N ILE A 48 2.30 12.19 3.52
CA ILE A 48 2.48 13.64 3.69
C ILE A 48 2.83 14.30 2.35
N LEU A 49 3.72 13.69 1.57
CA LEU A 49 4.14 14.22 0.28
C LEU A 49 3.00 14.21 -0.75
N LYS A 50 2.21 13.12 -0.81
CA LYS A 50 1.02 13.04 -1.68
C LYS A 50 -0.01 14.09 -1.30
N GLU A 51 -0.33 14.23 -0.01
CA GLU A 51 -1.29 15.23 0.49
C GLU A 51 -0.89 16.65 0.08
N ALA A 52 0.39 17.00 0.23
CA ALA A 52 0.91 18.32 -0.16
C ALA A 52 0.79 18.59 -1.67
N ILE A 53 1.02 17.58 -2.52
CA ILE A 53 0.86 17.69 -3.98
C ILE A 53 -0.63 17.81 -4.35
N HIS A 54 -1.50 17.02 -3.72
CA HIS A 54 -2.95 17.08 -3.96
C HIS A 54 -3.54 18.43 -3.57
N GLN A 55 -3.10 19.05 -2.47
CA GLN A 55 -3.52 20.41 -2.11
C GLN A 55 -3.13 21.44 -3.19
N LYS A 56 -1.95 21.30 -3.82
CA LYS A 56 -1.55 22.18 -4.94
C LYS A 56 -2.38 21.95 -6.21
N GLN A 57 -2.68 20.70 -6.57
CA GLN A 57 -3.45 20.36 -7.77
C GLN A 57 -4.96 20.66 -7.63
N SER A 58 -5.51 20.58 -6.41
CA SER A 58 -6.91 20.89 -6.11
C SER A 58 -7.32 22.34 -6.42
N LYS A 59 -6.35 23.24 -6.64
CA LYS A 59 -6.57 24.63 -7.05
C LYS A 59 -6.91 24.79 -8.54
N SER A 60 -6.85 23.73 -9.34
CA SER A 60 -7.26 23.76 -10.76
C SER A 60 -8.77 23.61 -10.88
N LEU A 61 -9.45 24.63 -11.42
CA LEU A 61 -10.92 24.67 -11.53
C LEU A 61 -11.44 23.59 -12.49
N THR A 62 -12.41 22.80 -12.02
CA THR A 62 -13.19 21.87 -12.86
C THR A 62 -14.66 22.23 -12.81
N LYS A 63 -15.37 22.06 -13.94
CA LYS A 63 -16.82 22.27 -14.02
C LYS A 63 -17.54 21.30 -13.08
N VAL A 64 -18.35 21.81 -12.14
CA VAL A 64 -19.15 20.98 -11.24
C VAL A 64 -20.12 20.10 -12.04
N GLY A 65 -20.17 18.81 -11.72
CA GLY A 65 -21.05 17.84 -12.37
C GLY A 65 -20.58 17.29 -13.72
N SER A 66 -19.33 17.56 -14.15
CA SER A 66 -18.73 16.85 -15.29
C SER A 66 -18.20 15.47 -14.87
N ASP A 67 -18.00 14.57 -15.82
CA ASP A 67 -17.32 13.28 -15.55
C ASP A 67 -15.93 13.48 -14.92
N SER A 68 -15.20 14.51 -15.35
CA SER A 68 -13.91 14.87 -14.74
C SER A 68 -14.03 15.37 -13.28
N TYR A 69 -15.19 15.90 -12.88
CA TYR A 69 -15.47 16.30 -11.50
C TYR A 69 -15.78 15.07 -10.63
N TYR A 70 -16.61 14.15 -11.10
CA TYR A 70 -16.91 12.91 -10.38
C TYR A 70 -15.69 12.00 -10.27
N ASN A 71 -14.94 11.80 -11.36
CA ASN A 71 -13.70 11.03 -11.32
C ASN A 71 -12.69 11.65 -10.35
N ARG A 72 -12.59 12.98 -10.29
CA ARG A 72 -11.71 13.66 -9.32
C ARG A 72 -12.17 13.47 -7.87
N ILE A 73 -13.47 13.41 -7.60
CA ILE A 73 -14.00 13.14 -6.25
C ILE A 73 -13.73 11.69 -5.86
N GLU A 74 -14.05 10.72 -6.72
CA GLU A 74 -13.80 9.31 -6.46
C GLU A 74 -12.31 9.00 -6.32
N GLU A 75 -11.45 9.54 -7.20
CA GLU A 75 -10.00 9.42 -7.08
C GLU A 75 -9.46 10.06 -5.81
N ARG A 76 -10.11 11.13 -5.31
CA ARG A 76 -9.72 11.78 -4.06
C ARG A 76 -10.13 10.95 -2.85
N GLU A 77 -11.37 10.51 -2.77
CA GLU A 77 -11.87 9.69 -1.65
C GLU A 77 -11.17 8.33 -1.58
N VAL A 78 -11.02 7.64 -2.71
CA VAL A 78 -10.35 6.33 -2.76
C VAL A 78 -8.83 6.48 -2.70
N GLY A 79 -8.27 7.52 -3.31
CA GLY A 79 -6.83 7.80 -3.30
C GLY A 79 -6.29 8.21 -1.94
N GLU A 80 -7.07 8.95 -1.14
CA GLU A 80 -6.71 9.32 0.24
C GLU A 80 -6.64 8.09 1.16
N LEU A 81 -7.47 7.07 0.93
CA LEU A 81 -7.47 5.85 1.74
C LEU A 81 -6.36 4.87 1.35
N ILE A 82 -5.90 4.87 0.09
CA ILE A 82 -4.87 3.94 -0.40
C ILE A 82 -3.47 4.43 0.01
N LEU A 83 -2.90 3.75 1.00
CA LEU A 83 -1.52 3.99 1.44
C LEU A 83 -0.51 3.51 0.39
N GLU A 84 -0.66 2.26 -0.07
CA GLU A 84 0.32 1.62 -0.94
C GLU A 84 -0.32 0.60 -1.88
N LYS A 85 0.25 0.47 -3.09
CA LYS A 85 0.01 -0.64 -4.01
C LYS A 85 1.35 -1.32 -4.25
N LEU A 86 1.44 -2.61 -3.97
CA LEU A 86 2.69 -3.36 -4.05
C LEU A 86 2.45 -4.81 -4.45
N THR A 87 3.48 -5.45 -4.98
CA THR A 87 3.54 -6.91 -5.14
C THR A 87 4.37 -7.48 -4.00
N SER A 88 3.94 -8.60 -3.45
CA SER A 88 4.65 -9.25 -2.35
C SER A 88 5.48 -10.43 -2.85
N ASP A 89 6.73 -10.50 -2.40
CA ASP A 89 7.62 -11.65 -2.65
C ASP A 89 7.63 -12.65 -1.48
N TYR A 90 6.78 -12.44 -0.48
CA TYR A 90 6.68 -13.34 0.67
C TYR A 90 5.89 -14.60 0.32
N SER A 91 6.35 -15.74 0.82
CA SER A 91 5.74 -17.05 0.67
C SER A 91 5.45 -17.69 2.03
N PHE A 92 4.82 -18.87 2.03
CA PHE A 92 4.61 -19.64 3.25
C PHE A 92 5.87 -20.00 4.02
N GLU A 93 7.05 -19.96 3.39
CA GLU A 93 8.33 -20.19 4.06
C GLU A 93 8.70 -19.04 5.00
N ASN A 94 8.12 -17.86 4.78
CA ASN A 94 8.40 -16.67 5.58
C ASN A 94 7.49 -16.53 6.81
N ILE A 95 6.54 -17.45 7.02
CA ILE A 95 5.61 -17.39 8.14
C ILE A 95 5.54 -18.73 8.88
N VAL A 96 5.61 -18.67 10.21
CA VAL A 96 5.41 -19.84 11.08
C VAL A 96 4.03 -19.71 11.72
N VAL A 97 3.15 -20.65 11.41
CA VAL A 97 1.78 -20.70 11.95
C VAL A 97 1.45 -22.10 12.44
N GLU A 98 0.41 -22.21 13.26
CA GLU A 98 -0.13 -23.50 13.67
C GLU A 98 -0.64 -24.28 12.44
N LYS A 99 -0.58 -25.62 12.51
CA LYS A 99 -1.03 -26.50 11.42
C LYS A 99 -2.47 -26.25 10.98
N THR A 100 -3.34 -25.91 11.93
CA THR A 100 -4.76 -25.58 11.69
C THR A 100 -4.91 -24.33 10.83
N VAL A 101 -4.24 -23.24 11.21
CA VAL A 101 -4.20 -21.98 10.46
C VAL A 101 -3.57 -22.18 9.09
N LYS A 102 -2.45 -22.92 9.01
CA LYS A 102 -1.80 -23.23 7.73
C LYS A 102 -2.78 -23.90 6.76
N LYS A 103 -3.50 -24.91 7.23
CA LYS A 103 -4.48 -25.65 6.43
C LYS A 103 -5.61 -24.74 5.93
N GLN A 104 -6.09 -23.80 6.75
CA GLN A 104 -7.12 -22.84 6.35
C GLN A 104 -6.62 -21.88 5.27
N LEU A 105 -5.40 -21.37 5.41
CA LEU A 105 -4.77 -20.51 4.40
C LEU A 105 -4.54 -21.27 3.09
N ASP A 106 -4.01 -22.49 3.16
CA ASP A 106 -3.82 -23.36 2.00
C ASP A 106 -5.14 -23.59 1.25
N TYR A 107 -6.24 -23.90 1.95
CA TYR A 107 -7.55 -24.05 1.32
C TYR A 107 -8.02 -22.78 0.62
N PHE A 108 -7.91 -21.63 1.29
CA PHE A 108 -8.28 -20.34 0.71
C PHE A 108 -7.51 -20.04 -0.59
N LEU A 109 -6.21 -20.36 -0.59
CA LEU A 109 -5.34 -20.19 -1.77
C LEU A 109 -5.71 -21.14 -2.90
N MET A 110 -5.96 -22.41 -2.59
CA MET A 110 -6.38 -23.42 -3.56
C MET A 110 -7.73 -23.07 -4.21
N GLU A 111 -8.69 -22.57 -3.44
CA GLU A 111 -9.98 -22.09 -3.97
C GLU A 111 -9.79 -20.95 -4.97
N HIS A 112 -8.93 -19.99 -4.64
CA HIS A 112 -8.65 -18.86 -5.52
C HIS A 112 -7.85 -19.23 -6.78
N GLN A 113 -6.94 -20.20 -6.69
CA GLN A 113 -6.24 -20.73 -7.87
C GLN A 113 -7.18 -21.53 -8.78
N SER A 114 -8.16 -22.22 -8.18
CA SER A 114 -9.16 -23.04 -8.89
C SER A 114 -10.44 -22.25 -9.23
N ALA A 115 -10.40 -20.92 -9.15
CA ALA A 115 -11.57 -20.07 -9.21
C ALA A 115 -12.37 -20.19 -10.51
N GLU A 116 -11.71 -20.42 -11.64
CA GLU A 116 -12.39 -20.66 -12.91
C GLU A 116 -13.13 -21.99 -12.96
N LEU A 117 -12.53 -23.04 -12.39
CA LEU A 117 -13.14 -24.35 -12.31
C LEU A 117 -14.37 -24.33 -11.41
N LEU A 118 -14.24 -23.76 -10.21
CA LEU A 118 -15.36 -23.64 -9.26
C LEU A 118 -16.54 -22.87 -9.86
N ARG A 119 -16.27 -21.77 -10.58
CA ARG A 119 -17.30 -21.00 -11.28
C ARG A 119 -18.02 -21.79 -12.38
N LYS A 120 -17.36 -22.73 -13.07
CA LYS A 120 -18.02 -23.60 -14.07
C LYS A 120 -19.05 -24.54 -13.45
N PHE A 121 -18.88 -24.88 -12.17
CA PHE A 121 -19.81 -25.72 -11.41
C PHE A 121 -20.74 -24.90 -10.50
N ASP A 122 -20.79 -23.58 -10.68
CA ASP A 122 -21.59 -22.66 -9.87
C ASP A 122 -21.28 -22.74 -8.36
N LEU A 123 -20.03 -23.06 -8.01
CA LEU A 123 -19.57 -23.14 -6.64
C LEU A 123 -19.02 -21.77 -6.17
N PRO A 124 -19.41 -21.30 -4.98
CA PRO A 124 -18.91 -20.05 -4.43
C PRO A 124 -17.45 -20.19 -3.99
N ILE A 125 -16.74 -19.05 -3.98
CA ILE A 125 -15.34 -18.95 -3.55
C ILE A 125 -15.31 -18.02 -2.33
N SER A 126 -14.54 -18.39 -1.30
CA SER A 126 -14.32 -17.48 -0.19
C SER A 126 -13.55 -16.25 -0.67
N ASN A 127 -14.09 -15.05 -0.43
CA ASN A 127 -13.49 -13.79 -0.91
C ASN A 127 -13.02 -12.87 0.23
N LYS A 128 -13.19 -13.30 1.49
CA LYS A 128 -12.91 -12.47 2.66
C LYS A 128 -12.19 -13.30 3.73
N VAL A 129 -11.10 -12.76 4.23
CA VAL A 129 -10.34 -13.34 5.35
C VAL A 129 -10.16 -12.25 6.40
N LEU A 130 -10.51 -12.58 7.65
CA LEU A 130 -10.28 -11.71 8.80
C LEU A 130 -9.19 -12.33 9.67
N LEU A 131 -8.05 -11.66 9.74
CA LEU A 131 -6.94 -12.06 10.60
C LEU A 131 -7.05 -11.33 11.94
N HIS A 132 -7.18 -12.05 13.04
CA HIS A 132 -7.31 -11.48 14.39
C HIS A 132 -6.28 -12.08 15.35
N GLY A 133 -6.00 -11.38 16.44
CA GLY A 133 -4.99 -11.75 17.44
C GLY A 133 -4.27 -10.52 18.00
N GLU A 134 -3.37 -10.72 18.96
CA GLU A 134 -2.62 -9.65 19.62
C GLU A 134 -1.65 -8.93 18.67
N SER A 135 -1.19 -7.74 19.06
CA SER A 135 -0.20 -7.00 18.28
C SER A 135 1.08 -7.83 18.12
N GLY A 136 1.68 -7.84 16.93
CA GLY A 136 2.90 -8.60 16.66
C GLY A 136 2.74 -10.08 16.27
N CYS A 137 1.53 -10.66 16.31
CA CYS A 137 1.29 -12.06 15.90
C CYS A 137 1.41 -12.35 14.38
N GLY A 138 1.98 -11.44 13.58
CA GLY A 138 2.21 -11.68 12.15
C GLY A 138 0.97 -11.55 11.24
N LYS A 139 -0.15 -10.98 11.71
CA LYS A 139 -1.36 -10.75 10.88
C LYS A 139 -1.06 -10.00 9.57
N THR A 140 -0.32 -8.90 9.67
CA THR A 140 0.11 -8.12 8.52
C THR A 140 1.00 -8.95 7.61
N LEU A 141 1.97 -9.67 8.16
CA LEU A 141 2.84 -10.56 7.38
C LEU A 141 2.04 -11.66 6.64
N ALA A 142 1.04 -12.26 7.28
CA ALA A 142 0.17 -13.25 6.64
C ALA A 142 -0.58 -12.65 5.44
N SER A 143 -1.01 -11.38 5.50
CA SER A 143 -1.63 -10.73 4.34
C SER A 143 -0.65 -10.53 3.17
N TYR A 144 0.62 -10.24 3.45
CA TYR A 144 1.68 -10.18 2.43
C TYR A 144 1.93 -11.57 1.82
N VAL A 145 2.02 -12.62 2.63
CA VAL A 145 2.17 -14.02 2.16
C VAL A 145 1.02 -14.42 1.24
N ILE A 146 -0.23 -14.15 1.61
CA ILE A 146 -1.40 -14.45 0.76
C ILE A 146 -1.28 -13.73 -0.60
N ALA A 147 -0.89 -12.45 -0.59
CA ALA A 147 -0.72 -11.69 -1.82
C ALA A 147 0.39 -12.25 -2.73
N GLY A 148 1.51 -12.67 -2.13
CA GLY A 148 2.64 -13.28 -2.84
C GLY A 148 2.30 -14.64 -3.44
N GLU A 149 1.67 -15.52 -2.67
CA GLU A 149 1.22 -16.84 -3.14
C GLU A 149 0.19 -16.74 -4.28
N LEU A 150 -0.71 -15.74 -4.22
CA LEU A 150 -1.66 -15.47 -5.30
C LEU A 150 -1.05 -14.74 -6.49
N LYS A 151 0.18 -14.20 -6.36
CA LYS A 151 0.83 -13.32 -7.34
C LYS A 151 -0.08 -12.16 -7.77
N LYS A 152 -0.83 -11.61 -6.82
CA LYS A 152 -1.76 -10.50 -7.05
C LYS A 152 -1.21 -9.21 -6.46
N MET A 153 -1.58 -8.09 -7.07
CA MET A 153 -1.31 -6.78 -6.51
C MET A 153 -2.04 -6.63 -5.18
N MET A 154 -1.32 -6.24 -4.14
CA MET A 154 -1.84 -5.92 -2.82
C MET A 154 -2.07 -4.41 -2.73
N VAL A 155 -3.23 -4.01 -2.20
CA VAL A 155 -3.56 -2.62 -1.92
C VAL A 155 -3.74 -2.47 -0.41
N VAL A 156 -2.93 -1.61 0.20
CA VAL A 156 -3.00 -1.31 1.64
C VAL A 156 -3.84 -0.05 1.82
N VAL A 157 -4.86 -0.15 2.66
CA VAL A 157 -5.83 0.92 2.89
C VAL A 157 -5.81 1.33 4.36
N ASN A 158 -5.79 2.64 4.65
CA ASN A 158 -5.93 3.17 6.00
C ASN A 158 -7.40 3.47 6.31
N LEU A 159 -7.99 2.68 7.20
CA LEU A 159 -9.38 2.90 7.65
C LEU A 159 -9.47 3.78 8.91
N GLY A 160 -8.34 4.10 9.56
CA GLY A 160 -8.32 4.91 10.78
C GLY A 160 -8.28 6.42 10.55
N ALA A 161 -8.27 6.86 9.29
CA ALA A 161 -8.29 8.27 8.89
C ALA A 161 -9.72 8.81 8.61
N ILE A 162 -10.75 7.99 8.87
CA ILE A 162 -12.17 8.33 8.72
C ILE A 162 -12.75 8.69 10.09
#